data_AF-A0A6A6F0U0-F1
#
_entry.id   AF-A0A6A6F0U0-F1
#
_cell.length_a   1.000
_cell.length_b   1.000
_cell.length_c   1.000
_cell.angle_alpha   90.00
_cell.angle_beta   90.00
_cell.angle_gamma   90.00
#
_symmetry.space_group_name_H-M   'P 1'
#
loop_
_entity.id
_entity.type
_entity.pdbx_description
1 polymer ?
#
loop_
_entity_poly.entity_id
_entity_poly.type
_entity_poly.pdbx_seq_one_letter_code
_entity_poly.pdbx_strand_id
1 'polypeptide(L)'
;MVVKELGSLHERGWFSTAPEQVAGFIRAFQALQPNFRGTATVDPRKMREIMDAHGLLNKDCCLIVQKLMLTGDKIDRITGKMMLLSMSRAGVDEATIRIMAHAVRQARKRPQVLDSGEIEHAKQHLSQIASEKKDFRAMVCEGKVARALGNEERAIEMWTDAMSAAVEAAEEKERNRTDGVVNADGMDSDPLELSSPWIELMLLHRDRYEKKGKKELKQCLWAMEVGCKQDDPLSFYHASTFVKTYGAKGLHTPTAEWLYMVTKAAASNHPLAAYELGEFYAQSGWVPGEGKYLEDEPPNHVKPTPFDSFPPPTNNSIMHAVKLFFGLAERTEIKPEESLFHTAIFPHTARERYQLALEWLNIAVGYCYAPAFLLRARLNLEKTLWAYADAPQAAINMSADRYDYASEEDYNAGKRIERPEEKEREDPPNPFYSVNAAISWLRQVFYAYESQHYSLAFKEARVAARRRKRTLTDVDDDDDIDEEDIEKDSVLRKQSFAITKWFRHPEVRDMYEHKLEGLYLQAKKICDDHGLDIYDDEGGLIYKAGSGQSRPVNV
;
A
#
# COMPACT_ATOMS: atom_id res chain seq x y z
N MET A 1 -6.35 5.92 32.37
CA MET A 1 -6.02 6.55 31.08
C MET A 1 -7.06 6.20 30.02
N VAL A 2 -7.29 4.90 29.76
CA VAL A 2 -8.33 4.37 28.85
C VAL A 2 -9.72 5.03 29.02
N VAL A 3 -10.26 5.07 30.24
CA VAL A 3 -11.57 5.70 30.52
C VAL A 3 -11.60 7.19 30.17
N LYS A 4 -10.48 7.90 30.37
CA LYS A 4 -10.37 9.34 30.04
C LYS A 4 -10.38 9.57 28.53
N GLU A 5 -9.70 8.73 27.76
CA GLU A 5 -9.74 8.80 26.30
C GLU A 5 -11.12 8.49 25.74
N LEU A 6 -11.77 7.43 26.25
CA LEU A 6 -13.13 7.08 25.86
C LEU A 6 -14.14 8.17 26.24
N GLY A 7 -13.93 8.85 27.38
CA GLY A 7 -14.73 10.02 27.75
C GLY A 7 -14.58 11.18 26.75
N SER A 8 -13.37 11.45 26.26
CA SER A 8 -13.18 12.47 25.21
C SER A 8 -13.87 12.08 23.90
N LEU A 9 -13.91 10.80 23.54
CA LEU A 9 -14.66 10.30 22.38
C LEU A 9 -16.18 10.42 22.58
N HIS A 10 -16.67 10.20 23.80
CA HIS A 10 -18.07 10.40 24.16
C HIS A 10 -18.50 11.87 24.03
N GLU A 11 -17.70 12.80 24.55
CA GLU A 11 -17.94 14.24 24.42
C GLU A 11 -18.00 14.71 22.95
N ARG A 12 -17.27 14.03 22.06
CA ARG A 12 -17.27 14.28 20.61
C ARG A 12 -18.39 13.55 19.84
N GLY A 13 -19.21 12.76 20.53
CA GLY A 13 -20.29 11.96 19.93
C GLY A 13 -19.82 10.73 19.15
N TRP A 14 -18.53 10.38 19.22
CA TRP A 14 -17.95 9.22 18.51
C TRP A 14 -18.09 7.92 19.29
N PHE A 15 -18.54 8.00 20.54
CA PHE A 15 -18.76 6.87 21.42
C PHE A 15 -20.06 7.09 22.19
N SER A 16 -21.01 6.15 22.11
CA SER A 16 -22.36 6.39 22.65
C SER A 16 -22.46 6.23 24.18
N THR A 17 -21.54 5.50 24.79
CA THR A 17 -21.63 5.12 26.21
C THR A 17 -20.88 6.10 27.12
N ALA A 18 -21.46 6.44 28.28
CA ALA A 18 -20.84 7.36 29.22
C ALA A 18 -19.57 6.76 29.88
N PRO A 19 -18.55 7.56 30.22
CA PRO A 19 -17.31 7.07 30.84
C PRO A 19 -17.54 6.27 32.15
N GLU A 20 -18.55 6.63 32.94
CA GLU A 20 -18.90 5.94 34.18
C GLU A 20 -19.41 4.53 33.92
N GLN A 21 -20.21 4.35 32.87
CA GLN A 21 -20.73 3.05 32.44
C GLN A 21 -19.59 2.16 31.91
N VAL A 22 -18.67 2.73 31.14
CA VAL A 22 -17.45 2.03 30.70
C VAL A 22 -16.61 1.56 31.89
N ALA A 23 -16.34 2.46 32.85
CA ALA A 23 -15.58 2.12 34.04
C ALA A 23 -16.31 1.08 34.93
N GLY A 24 -17.65 1.14 34.98
CA GLY A 24 -18.47 0.12 35.61
C GLY A 24 -18.32 -1.25 34.94
N PHE A 25 -18.43 -1.29 33.62
CA PHE A 25 -18.32 -2.51 32.84
C PHE A 25 -16.93 -3.17 32.95
N ILE A 26 -15.85 -2.39 32.83
CA ILE A 26 -14.48 -2.93 32.98
C ILE A 26 -14.31 -3.56 34.36
N ARG A 27 -14.77 -2.90 35.42
CA ARG A 27 -14.72 -3.44 36.79
C ARG A 27 -15.59 -4.69 36.96
N ALA A 28 -16.79 -4.70 36.38
CA ALA A 28 -17.69 -5.85 36.41
C ALA A 28 -17.07 -7.05 35.70
N PHE A 29 -16.43 -6.85 34.55
CA PHE A 29 -15.71 -7.89 33.83
C PHE A 29 -14.51 -8.41 34.63
N GLN A 30 -13.69 -7.50 35.20
CA GLN A 30 -12.57 -7.87 36.06
C GLN A 30 -13.01 -8.68 37.29
N ALA A 31 -14.17 -8.38 37.86
CA ALA A 31 -14.74 -9.15 38.98
C ALA A 31 -15.14 -10.60 38.57
N LEU A 32 -15.31 -10.88 37.28
CA LEU A 32 -15.57 -12.23 36.78
C LEU A 32 -14.28 -13.02 36.51
N GLN A 33 -13.11 -12.36 36.44
CA GLN A 33 -11.80 -12.98 36.17
C GLN A 33 -11.39 -14.10 37.14
N PRO A 34 -11.62 -13.99 38.47
CA PRO A 34 -11.26 -15.06 39.41
C PRO A 34 -12.00 -16.39 39.17
N ASN A 35 -13.09 -16.38 38.39
CA ASN A 35 -13.88 -17.57 38.07
C ASN A 35 -13.46 -18.26 36.77
N PHE A 36 -12.38 -17.82 36.12
CA PHE A 36 -11.81 -18.46 34.94
C PHE A 36 -11.15 -19.78 35.38
N ARG A 37 -11.94 -20.85 35.49
CA ARG A 37 -11.48 -22.19 35.88
C ARG A 37 -10.70 -22.85 34.73
N GLY A 38 -9.53 -22.30 34.39
CA GLY A 38 -8.67 -22.79 33.30
C GLY A 38 -9.16 -22.47 31.89
N THR A 39 -10.10 -21.54 31.74
CA THR A 39 -10.65 -21.11 30.43
C THR A 39 -10.33 -19.65 30.18
N ALA A 40 -9.94 -19.26 28.96
CA ALA A 40 -9.62 -17.87 28.59
C ALA A 40 -10.84 -16.92 28.46
N THR A 41 -12.06 -17.40 28.73
CA THR A 41 -13.31 -16.67 28.47
C THR A 41 -14.32 -16.81 29.60
N VAL A 42 -15.16 -15.78 29.79
CA VAL A 42 -16.32 -15.80 30.69
C VAL A 42 -17.48 -16.59 30.07
N ASP A 43 -18.41 -17.08 30.91
CA ASP A 43 -19.73 -17.56 30.48
C ASP A 43 -20.41 -16.52 29.57
N PRO A 44 -20.81 -16.89 28.33
CA PRO A 44 -21.48 -16.02 27.38
C PRO A 44 -22.70 -15.28 27.93
N ARG A 45 -23.49 -15.94 28.79
CA ARG A 45 -24.70 -15.35 29.37
C ARG A 45 -24.35 -14.23 30.34
N LYS A 46 -23.38 -14.49 31.22
CA LYS A 46 -22.88 -13.47 32.16
C LYS A 46 -22.24 -12.31 31.43
N MET A 47 -21.54 -12.59 30.32
CA MET A 47 -20.96 -11.54 29.49
C MET A 47 -22.05 -10.63 28.91
N ARG A 48 -23.14 -11.21 28.39
CA ARG A 48 -24.28 -10.44 27.88
C ARG A 48 -24.97 -9.66 29.00
N GLU A 49 -25.20 -10.27 30.16
CA GLU A 49 -25.78 -9.62 31.34
C GLU A 49 -24.99 -8.38 31.76
N ILE A 50 -23.65 -8.44 31.81
CA ILE A 50 -22.85 -7.26 32.18
C ILE A 50 -22.84 -6.19 31.08
N MET A 51 -22.92 -6.56 29.80
CA MET A 51 -23.02 -5.60 28.70
C MET A 51 -24.35 -4.84 28.79
N ASP A 52 -25.46 -5.57 28.96
CA ASP A 52 -26.81 -5.02 29.04
C ASP A 52 -26.97 -4.14 30.29
N ALA A 53 -26.44 -4.60 31.45
CA ALA A 53 -26.51 -3.84 32.71
C ALA A 53 -25.79 -2.48 32.65
N HIS A 54 -24.81 -2.32 31.75
CA HIS A 54 -24.08 -1.07 31.56
C HIS A 54 -24.51 -0.32 30.30
N GLY A 55 -25.57 -0.76 29.62
CA GLY A 55 -26.12 -0.10 28.43
C GLY A 55 -25.16 -0.11 27.22
N LEU A 56 -24.28 -1.10 27.13
CA LEU A 56 -23.26 -1.17 26.09
C LEU A 56 -23.83 -1.74 24.79
N LEU A 57 -23.72 -0.96 23.72
CA LEU A 57 -23.95 -1.44 22.36
C LEU A 57 -22.76 -2.29 21.88
N ASN A 58 -23.02 -3.30 21.04
CA ASN A 58 -21.98 -4.15 20.45
C ASN A 58 -20.83 -3.35 19.81
N LYS A 59 -21.15 -2.22 19.15
CA LYS A 59 -20.16 -1.31 18.53
C LYS A 59 -19.22 -0.64 19.55
N ASP A 60 -19.76 -0.25 20.71
CA ASP A 60 -19.01 0.45 21.76
C ASP A 60 -18.09 -0.53 22.51
N CYS A 61 -18.55 -1.75 22.71
CA CYS A 61 -17.77 -2.83 23.31
C CYS A 61 -16.40 -3.05 22.62
N CYS A 62 -16.38 -3.04 21.28
CA CYS A 62 -15.14 -3.24 20.53
C CYS A 62 -14.15 -2.07 20.67
N LEU A 63 -14.65 -0.84 20.79
CA LEU A 63 -13.82 0.34 21.04
C LEU A 63 -13.17 0.32 22.43
N ILE A 64 -13.90 -0.16 23.44
CA ILE A 64 -13.35 -0.33 24.81
C ILE A 64 -12.16 -1.31 24.78
N VAL A 65 -12.36 -2.47 24.16
CA VAL A 65 -11.30 -3.49 24.00
C VAL A 65 -10.11 -2.92 23.25
N GLN A 66 -10.33 -2.24 22.14
CA GLN A 66 -9.27 -1.62 21.34
C GLN A 66 -8.45 -0.63 22.17
N LYS A 67 -9.09 0.22 22.99
CA LYS A 67 -8.38 1.15 23.86
C LYS A 67 -7.61 0.46 24.98
N LEU A 68 -8.17 -0.59 25.58
CA LEU A 68 -7.46 -1.41 26.56
C LEU A 68 -6.19 -2.06 25.98
N MET A 69 -6.26 -2.55 24.74
CA MET A 69 -5.11 -3.17 24.07
C MET A 69 -4.06 -2.13 23.63
N LEU A 70 -4.49 -0.99 23.10
CA LEU A 70 -3.59 0.04 22.56
C LEU A 70 -2.94 0.93 23.61
N THR A 71 -3.70 1.43 24.59
CA THR A 71 -3.22 2.44 25.55
C THR A 71 -3.15 1.92 26.98
N GLY A 72 -3.70 0.74 27.24
CA GLY A 72 -3.64 0.09 28.55
C GLY A 72 -2.25 -0.40 28.94
N ASP A 73 -2.04 -0.55 30.25
CA ASP A 73 -0.87 -1.25 30.80
C ASP A 73 -0.96 -2.77 30.55
N LYS A 74 0.01 -3.54 31.07
CA LYS A 74 0.03 -5.00 30.87
C LYS A 74 -1.26 -5.69 31.34
N ILE A 75 -1.85 -5.23 32.45
CA ILE A 75 -3.06 -5.84 33.03
C ILE A 75 -4.28 -5.47 32.18
N ASP A 76 -4.36 -4.21 31.75
CA ASP A 76 -5.41 -3.73 30.85
C ASP A 76 -5.40 -4.49 29.52
N ARG A 77 -4.22 -4.75 28.93
CA ARG A 77 -4.08 -5.51 27.67
C ARG A 77 -4.58 -6.95 27.81
N ILE A 78 -4.16 -7.64 28.87
CA ILE A 78 -4.63 -9.01 29.18
C ILE A 78 -6.15 -9.00 29.37
N THR A 79 -6.67 -8.00 30.08
CA THR A 79 -8.12 -7.80 30.26
C THR A 79 -8.81 -7.58 28.91
N GLY A 80 -8.24 -6.76 28.03
CA GLY A 80 -8.74 -6.50 26.68
C GLY A 80 -8.82 -7.78 25.84
N LYS A 81 -7.76 -8.61 25.80
CA LYS A 81 -7.75 -9.89 25.08
C LYS A 81 -8.85 -10.83 25.58
N MET A 82 -8.92 -11.07 26.89
CA MET A 82 -9.96 -11.94 27.47
C MET A 82 -11.37 -11.41 27.24
N MET A 83 -11.53 -10.09 27.26
CA MET A 83 -12.79 -9.42 26.98
C MET A 83 -13.20 -9.63 25.52
N LEU A 84 -12.28 -9.50 24.56
CA LEU A 84 -12.52 -9.75 23.14
C LEU A 84 -13.01 -11.19 22.89
N LEU A 85 -12.32 -12.18 23.45
CA LEU A 85 -12.69 -13.60 23.32
C LEU A 85 -14.05 -13.87 23.96
N SER A 86 -14.32 -13.29 25.13
CA SER A 86 -15.60 -13.44 25.82
C SER A 86 -16.75 -12.79 25.04
N MET A 87 -16.52 -11.64 24.38
CA MET A 87 -17.50 -10.99 23.50
C MET A 87 -17.82 -11.84 22.27
N SER A 88 -16.83 -12.44 21.63
CA SER A 88 -17.07 -13.37 20.51
C SER A 88 -17.95 -14.54 20.95
N ARG A 89 -17.68 -15.13 22.12
CA ARG A 89 -18.53 -16.20 22.67
C ARG A 89 -19.94 -15.75 23.05
N ALA A 90 -20.11 -14.48 23.40
CA ALA A 90 -21.41 -13.88 23.67
C ALA A 90 -22.22 -13.58 22.39
N GLY A 91 -21.66 -13.79 21.20
CA GLY A 91 -22.31 -13.50 19.93
C GLY A 91 -22.16 -12.04 19.50
N VAL A 92 -20.96 -11.47 19.66
CA VAL A 92 -20.61 -10.15 19.10
C VAL A 92 -19.81 -10.38 17.81
N ASP A 93 -20.40 -9.99 16.68
CA ASP A 93 -19.87 -10.27 15.34
C ASP A 93 -18.52 -9.60 15.10
N GLU A 94 -18.41 -8.30 15.34
CA GLU A 94 -17.16 -7.52 15.16
C GLU A 94 -16.02 -8.06 16.03
N ALA A 95 -16.30 -8.56 17.24
CA ALA A 95 -15.28 -9.20 18.08
C ALA A 95 -14.74 -10.47 17.41
N THR A 96 -15.64 -11.27 16.83
CA THR A 96 -15.31 -12.49 16.10
C THR A 96 -14.49 -12.20 14.84
N ILE A 97 -14.92 -11.21 14.05
CA ILE A 97 -14.21 -10.75 12.84
C ILE A 97 -12.79 -10.29 13.20
N ARG A 98 -12.62 -9.51 14.29
CA ARG A 98 -11.30 -9.03 14.75
C ARG A 98 -10.37 -10.17 15.17
N ILE A 99 -10.85 -11.11 15.99
CA ILE A 99 -10.07 -12.28 16.41
C ILE A 99 -9.59 -13.05 15.18
N MET A 100 -10.50 -13.34 14.25
CA MET A 100 -10.18 -14.14 13.08
C MET A 100 -9.30 -13.40 12.07
N ALA A 101 -9.50 -12.10 11.85
CA ALA A 101 -8.65 -11.30 10.98
C ALA A 101 -7.21 -11.27 11.52
N HIS A 102 -7.05 -11.11 12.82
CA HIS A 102 -5.75 -11.16 13.47
C HIS A 102 -5.11 -12.57 13.39
N ALA A 103 -5.90 -13.63 13.63
CA ALA A 103 -5.44 -15.01 13.51
C ALA A 103 -4.97 -15.35 12.08
N VAL A 104 -5.72 -14.95 11.05
CA VAL A 104 -5.32 -15.09 9.64
C VAL A 104 -4.01 -14.37 9.36
N ARG A 105 -3.84 -13.16 9.90
CA ARG A 105 -2.62 -12.38 9.69
C ARG A 105 -1.41 -13.05 10.33
N GLN A 106 -1.58 -13.62 11.52
CA GLN A 106 -0.53 -14.42 12.18
C GLN A 106 -0.26 -15.73 11.43
N ALA A 107 -1.28 -16.35 10.83
CA ALA A 107 -1.16 -17.59 10.08
C ALA A 107 -0.18 -17.51 8.90
N ARG A 108 0.04 -16.31 8.34
CA ARG A 108 1.06 -16.04 7.31
C ARG A 108 2.47 -16.45 7.78
N LYS A 109 2.77 -16.30 9.08
CA LYS A 109 4.07 -16.65 9.69
C LYS A 109 3.99 -17.94 10.53
N ARG A 110 2.81 -18.26 11.05
CA ARG A 110 2.56 -19.37 11.98
C ARG A 110 1.24 -20.09 11.62
N PRO A 111 1.25 -20.99 10.62
CA PRO A 111 0.03 -21.64 10.14
C PRO A 111 -0.80 -22.31 11.23
N GLN A 112 -0.14 -22.86 12.27
CA GLN A 112 -0.76 -23.54 13.40
C GLN A 112 -1.71 -22.67 14.25
N VAL A 113 -1.65 -21.34 14.13
CA VAL A 113 -2.56 -20.44 14.88
C VAL A 113 -4.02 -20.70 14.50
N LEU A 114 -4.31 -21.07 13.25
CA LEU A 114 -5.67 -21.38 12.78
C LEU A 114 -6.24 -22.71 13.31
N ASP A 115 -5.37 -23.52 13.93
CA ASP A 115 -5.70 -24.79 14.57
C ASP A 115 -5.77 -24.68 16.11
N SER A 116 -5.59 -23.46 16.65
CA SER A 116 -5.65 -23.22 18.09
C SER A 116 -7.06 -23.41 18.65
N GLY A 117 -7.16 -24.16 19.75
CA GLY A 117 -8.42 -24.33 20.50
C GLY A 117 -8.96 -23.02 21.09
N GLU A 118 -8.14 -21.99 21.26
CA GLU A 118 -8.54 -20.68 21.78
C GLU A 118 -9.54 -19.97 20.83
N ILE A 119 -9.34 -20.13 19.52
CA ILE A 119 -10.13 -19.44 18.50
C ILE A 119 -11.20 -20.33 17.84
N GLU A 120 -11.32 -21.60 18.23
CA GLU A 120 -12.23 -22.56 17.60
C GLU A 120 -13.69 -22.07 17.62
N HIS A 121 -14.13 -21.48 18.73
CA HIS A 121 -15.46 -20.86 18.79
C HIS A 121 -15.58 -19.67 17.82
N ALA A 122 -14.56 -18.81 17.75
CA ALA A 122 -14.58 -17.65 16.85
C ALA A 122 -14.61 -18.10 15.39
N LYS A 123 -13.92 -19.18 15.04
CA LYS A 123 -13.94 -19.80 13.72
C LYS A 123 -15.34 -20.32 13.35
N GLN A 124 -15.98 -21.07 14.26
CA GLN A 124 -17.36 -21.56 14.06
C GLN A 124 -18.36 -20.41 13.93
N HIS A 125 -18.24 -19.40 14.79
CA HIS A 125 -19.13 -18.24 14.77
C HIS A 125 -18.91 -17.38 13.51
N LEU A 126 -17.66 -17.21 13.04
CA LEU A 126 -17.38 -16.53 11.77
C LEU A 126 -18.06 -17.24 10.60
N SER A 127 -17.93 -18.56 10.51
CA SER A 127 -18.59 -19.34 9.46
C SER A 127 -20.11 -19.17 9.50
N GLN A 128 -20.71 -19.07 10.69
CA GLN A 128 -22.13 -18.77 10.86
C GLN A 128 -22.47 -17.37 10.32
N ILE A 129 -21.79 -16.32 10.80
CA ILE A 129 -22.05 -14.93 10.39
C ILE A 129 -21.88 -14.77 8.86
N ALA A 130 -20.80 -15.33 8.30
CA ALA A 130 -20.54 -15.29 6.87
C ALA A 130 -21.64 -16.00 6.06
N SER A 131 -22.17 -17.13 6.56
CA SER A 131 -23.26 -17.86 5.90
C SER A 131 -24.58 -17.09 5.86
N GLU A 132 -24.81 -16.14 6.76
CA GLU A 132 -25.98 -15.28 6.73
C GLU A 132 -25.95 -14.24 5.60
N LYS A 133 -24.77 -14.00 5.00
CA LYS A 133 -24.54 -13.04 3.90
C LYS A 133 -24.99 -11.60 4.20
N LYS A 134 -25.08 -11.22 5.48
CA LYS A 134 -25.46 -9.85 5.92
C LYS A 134 -24.26 -8.95 6.14
N ASP A 135 -23.16 -9.50 6.64
CA ASP A 135 -21.91 -8.77 6.88
C ASP A 135 -20.87 -9.21 5.85
N PHE A 136 -20.55 -8.29 4.93
CA PHE A 136 -19.57 -8.59 3.89
C PHE A 136 -18.15 -8.72 4.43
N ARG A 137 -17.78 -8.01 5.51
CA ARG A 137 -16.45 -8.12 6.13
C ARG A 137 -16.27 -9.49 6.77
N ALA A 138 -17.34 -10.07 7.34
CA ALA A 138 -17.33 -11.46 7.81
C ALA A 138 -17.09 -12.44 6.65
N MET A 139 -17.75 -12.24 5.50
CA MET A 139 -17.50 -13.04 4.29
C MET A 139 -16.06 -12.88 3.79
N VAL A 140 -15.51 -11.66 3.76
CA VAL A 140 -14.09 -11.45 3.38
C VAL A 140 -13.14 -12.17 4.32
N CYS A 141 -13.36 -12.06 5.63
CA CYS A 141 -12.56 -12.71 6.64
C CYS A 141 -12.63 -14.24 6.54
N GLU A 142 -13.82 -14.80 6.36
CA GLU A 142 -14.04 -16.24 6.14
C GLU A 142 -13.32 -16.72 4.88
N GLY A 143 -13.36 -15.96 3.79
CA GLY A 143 -12.61 -16.29 2.59
C GLY A 143 -11.10 -16.29 2.80
N LYS A 144 -10.56 -15.35 3.61
CA LYS A 144 -9.14 -15.34 3.98
C LYS A 144 -8.77 -16.55 4.85
N VAL A 145 -9.62 -16.93 5.81
CA VAL A 145 -9.45 -18.16 6.60
C VAL A 145 -9.45 -19.38 5.69
N ALA A 146 -10.43 -19.49 4.80
CA ALA A 146 -10.56 -20.60 3.86
C ALA A 146 -9.32 -20.73 2.95
N ARG A 147 -8.82 -19.62 2.40
CA ARG A 147 -7.58 -19.61 1.61
C ARG A 147 -6.37 -20.06 2.44
N ALA A 148 -6.22 -19.57 3.67
CA ALA A 148 -5.13 -19.96 4.56
C ALA A 148 -5.16 -21.46 4.92
N LEU A 149 -6.36 -22.06 4.98
CA LEU A 149 -6.57 -23.50 5.17
C LEU A 149 -6.54 -24.32 3.86
N GLY A 150 -6.25 -23.70 2.71
CA GLY A 150 -6.15 -24.37 1.41
C GLY A 150 -7.49 -24.63 0.70
N ASN A 151 -8.60 -24.10 1.19
CA ASN A 151 -9.92 -24.20 0.55
C ASN A 151 -10.18 -23.01 -0.37
N GLU A 152 -9.56 -23.02 -1.55
CA GLU A 152 -9.68 -21.94 -2.53
C GLU A 152 -11.11 -21.73 -3.04
N GLU A 153 -11.89 -22.80 -3.23
CA GLU A 153 -13.25 -22.70 -3.77
C GLU A 153 -14.19 -21.97 -2.80
N ARG A 154 -14.07 -22.26 -1.50
CA ARG A 154 -14.80 -21.51 -0.47
C ARG A 154 -14.35 -20.06 -0.40
N ALA A 155 -13.06 -19.78 -0.57
CA ALA A 155 -12.56 -18.41 -0.61
C ALA A 155 -13.16 -17.61 -1.78
N ILE A 156 -13.19 -18.21 -2.98
CA ILE A 156 -13.81 -17.61 -4.16
C ILE A 156 -15.30 -17.36 -3.92
N GLU A 157 -16.04 -18.33 -3.39
CA GLU A 157 -17.46 -18.19 -3.08
C GLU A 157 -17.71 -16.98 -2.17
N MET A 158 -17.03 -16.92 -1.02
CA MET A 158 -17.23 -15.87 -0.02
C MET A 158 -16.86 -14.48 -0.55
N TRP A 159 -15.75 -14.35 -1.25
CA TRP A 159 -15.36 -13.06 -1.80
C TRP A 159 -16.24 -12.62 -2.97
N THR A 160 -16.73 -13.57 -3.77
CA THR A 160 -17.68 -13.25 -4.86
C THR A 160 -19.00 -12.77 -4.28
N ASP A 161 -19.51 -13.46 -3.26
CA ASP A 161 -20.74 -13.08 -2.56
C ASP A 161 -20.62 -11.71 -1.85
N ALA A 162 -19.43 -11.40 -1.31
CA ALA A 162 -19.17 -10.12 -0.64
C ALA A 162 -19.09 -8.92 -1.59
N MET A 163 -18.88 -9.14 -2.89
CA MET A 163 -18.51 -8.09 -3.84
C MET A 163 -19.52 -6.94 -3.90
N SER A 164 -20.81 -7.26 -4.07
CA SER A 164 -21.85 -6.24 -4.25
C SER A 164 -22.01 -5.34 -3.01
N ALA A 165 -22.02 -5.95 -1.82
CA ALA A 165 -22.15 -5.21 -0.56
C ALA A 165 -20.89 -4.38 -0.26
N ALA A 166 -19.71 -4.87 -0.62
CA ALA A 166 -18.47 -4.12 -0.48
C ALA A 166 -18.44 -2.88 -1.39
N VAL A 167 -18.91 -3.01 -2.63
CA VAL A 167 -19.06 -1.89 -3.58
C VAL A 167 -20.05 -0.85 -3.04
N GLU A 168 -21.23 -1.27 -2.59
CA GLU A 168 -22.23 -0.36 -2.03
C GLU A 168 -21.68 0.42 -0.82
N ALA A 169 -20.96 -0.26 0.07
CA ALA A 169 -20.31 0.37 1.22
C ALA A 169 -19.21 1.37 0.82
N ALA A 170 -18.44 1.07 -0.23
CA ALA A 170 -17.41 1.96 -0.76
C ALA A 170 -18.03 3.22 -1.39
N GLU A 171 -19.08 3.06 -2.19
CA GLU A 171 -19.84 4.17 -2.78
C GLU A 171 -20.52 5.04 -1.71
N GLU A 172 -21.10 4.44 -0.67
CA GLU A 172 -21.69 5.19 0.45
C GLU A 172 -20.62 6.00 1.21
N LYS A 173 -19.44 5.42 1.44
CA LYS A 173 -18.32 6.13 2.05
C LYS A 173 -17.89 7.34 1.21
N GLU A 174 -17.84 7.20 -0.11
CA GLU A 174 -17.48 8.30 -1.01
C GLU A 174 -18.56 9.39 -1.09
N ARG A 175 -19.85 9.02 -1.07
CA ARG A 175 -20.97 9.97 -0.95
C ARG A 175 -20.86 10.80 0.32
N ASN A 176 -20.66 10.14 1.47
CA ASN A 176 -20.52 10.80 2.77
C ASN A 176 -19.30 11.73 2.83
N ARG A 177 -18.22 11.40 2.09
CA ARG A 177 -17.04 12.26 1.94
C ARG A 177 -17.36 13.53 1.16
N THR A 178 -18.03 13.38 0.02
CA THR A 178 -18.38 14.50 -0.88
C THR A 178 -19.34 15.47 -0.21
N ASP A 179 -20.26 14.97 0.61
CA ASP A 179 -21.27 15.76 1.32
C ASP A 179 -20.72 16.46 2.58
N GLY A 180 -19.44 16.27 2.93
CA GLY A 180 -18.79 16.91 4.08
C GLY A 180 -19.31 16.45 5.45
N VAL A 181 -20.02 15.32 5.51
CA VAL A 181 -20.66 14.79 6.72
C VAL A 181 -19.64 14.19 7.70
N VAL A 182 -18.46 13.80 7.22
CA VAL A 182 -17.37 13.25 8.04
C VAL A 182 -16.15 14.17 7.91
N ASN A 183 -15.70 14.75 9.03
CA ASN A 183 -14.42 15.45 9.08
C ASN A 183 -13.31 14.51 8.59
N ALA A 184 -12.46 15.04 7.71
CA ALA A 184 -11.34 14.38 7.05
C ALA A 184 -10.19 13.98 8.00
N ASP A 185 -10.49 13.39 9.16
CA ASP A 185 -9.51 12.72 9.99
C ASP A 185 -9.14 11.39 9.32
N GLY A 186 -8.09 11.46 8.50
CA GLY A 186 -7.32 10.32 8.02
C GLY A 186 -8.01 9.46 6.96
N MET A 187 -7.22 9.07 5.94
CA MET A 187 -7.49 7.81 5.25
C MET A 187 -7.32 6.67 6.27
N ASP A 188 -8.29 6.45 7.16
CA ASP A 188 -8.31 5.25 7.98
C ASP A 188 -8.64 4.10 7.03
N SER A 189 -7.57 3.54 6.47
CA SER A 189 -7.52 2.26 5.80
C SER A 189 -8.17 1.24 6.73
N ASP A 190 -9.02 0.35 6.21
CA ASP A 190 -9.57 -0.74 7.03
C ASP A 190 -8.39 -1.52 7.62
N PRO A 191 -8.12 -1.42 8.93
CA PRO A 191 -6.89 -1.95 9.51
C PRO A 191 -6.87 -3.48 9.46
N LEU A 192 -8.02 -4.11 9.21
CA LEU A 192 -8.16 -5.55 9.04
C LEU A 192 -8.11 -5.99 7.57
N GLU A 193 -8.02 -5.05 6.62
CA GLU A 193 -8.02 -5.30 5.17
C GLU A 193 -9.24 -6.13 4.71
N LEU A 194 -10.44 -5.88 5.24
CA LEU A 194 -11.66 -6.63 4.95
C LEU A 194 -12.64 -5.89 4.03
N SER A 195 -12.34 -4.64 3.68
CA SER A 195 -13.18 -3.80 2.82
C SER A 195 -13.08 -4.11 1.32
N SER A 196 -12.02 -4.79 0.88
CA SER A 196 -11.65 -4.90 -0.53
C SER A 196 -11.56 -6.36 -1.02
N PRO A 197 -12.68 -7.10 -1.11
CA PRO A 197 -12.69 -8.50 -1.57
C PRO A 197 -12.16 -8.68 -3.00
N TRP A 198 -12.26 -7.65 -3.84
CA TRP A 198 -11.73 -7.65 -5.20
C TRP A 198 -10.22 -7.82 -5.26
N ILE A 199 -9.45 -7.31 -4.29
CA ILE A 199 -7.99 -7.50 -4.25
C ILE A 199 -7.68 -8.99 -4.06
N GLU A 200 -8.32 -9.62 -3.07
CA GLU A 200 -8.09 -11.02 -2.74
C GLU A 200 -8.51 -11.95 -3.89
N LEU A 201 -9.66 -11.69 -4.52
CA LEU A 201 -10.13 -12.42 -5.70
C LEU A 201 -9.19 -12.27 -6.90
N MET A 202 -8.79 -11.04 -7.21
CA MET A 202 -7.88 -10.76 -8.31
C MET A 202 -6.56 -11.50 -8.12
N LEU A 203 -5.95 -11.42 -6.92
CA LEU A 203 -4.69 -12.12 -6.64
C LEU A 203 -4.85 -13.64 -6.72
N LEU A 204 -5.93 -14.20 -6.17
CA LEU A 204 -6.18 -15.65 -6.24
C LEU A 204 -6.40 -16.13 -7.69
N HIS A 205 -7.20 -15.41 -8.48
CA HIS A 205 -7.43 -15.76 -9.88
C HIS A 205 -6.17 -15.54 -10.75
N ARG A 206 -5.31 -14.57 -10.40
CA ARG A 206 -3.99 -14.42 -11.02
C ARG A 206 -3.09 -15.63 -10.74
N ASP A 207 -3.00 -16.08 -9.49
CA ASP A 207 -2.24 -17.28 -9.09
C ASP A 207 -2.79 -18.54 -9.79
N ARG A 208 -4.12 -18.64 -9.94
CA ARG A 208 -4.78 -19.75 -10.62
C ARG A 208 -4.63 -19.68 -12.13
N TYR A 209 -4.57 -18.50 -12.74
CA TYR A 209 -4.42 -18.33 -14.19
C TYR A 209 -3.17 -19.03 -14.71
N GLU A 210 -2.04 -18.90 -14.00
CA GLU A 210 -0.78 -19.58 -14.34
C GLU A 210 -0.93 -21.12 -14.37
N LYS A 211 -1.88 -21.67 -13.60
CA LYS A 211 -2.08 -23.13 -13.44
C LYS A 211 -3.25 -23.69 -14.26
N LYS A 212 -4.35 -22.93 -14.38
CA LYS A 212 -5.66 -23.38 -14.89
C LYS A 212 -6.09 -22.67 -16.19
N GLY A 213 -5.41 -21.61 -16.61
CA GLY A 213 -5.59 -20.96 -17.91
C GLY A 213 -6.74 -19.95 -18.00
N LYS A 214 -7.19 -19.67 -19.24
CA LYS A 214 -7.94 -18.45 -19.64
C LYS A 214 -9.24 -18.14 -18.86
N LYS A 215 -9.93 -19.12 -18.28
CA LYS A 215 -11.17 -18.87 -17.51
C LYS A 215 -10.89 -18.04 -16.25
N GLU A 216 -9.77 -18.30 -15.59
CA GLU A 216 -9.31 -17.58 -14.41
C GLU A 216 -8.92 -16.15 -14.76
N LEU A 217 -8.31 -15.94 -15.94
CA LEU A 217 -7.97 -14.60 -16.42
C LEU A 217 -9.19 -13.69 -16.50
N LYS A 218 -10.33 -14.19 -17.02
CA LYS A 218 -11.55 -13.39 -17.09
C LYS A 218 -12.04 -12.95 -15.71
N GLN A 219 -11.94 -13.83 -14.71
CA GLN A 219 -12.35 -13.51 -13.33
C GLN A 219 -11.35 -12.56 -12.65
N CYS A 220 -10.06 -12.73 -12.91
CA CYS A 220 -9.01 -11.80 -12.48
C CYS A 220 -9.28 -10.38 -13.01
N LEU A 221 -9.54 -10.26 -14.32
CA LEU A 221 -9.81 -8.97 -14.96
C LEU A 221 -11.11 -8.34 -14.43
N TRP A 222 -12.16 -9.13 -14.21
CA TRP A 222 -13.41 -8.63 -13.61
C TRP A 222 -13.18 -8.07 -12.20
N ALA A 223 -12.51 -8.82 -11.32
CA ALA A 223 -12.23 -8.36 -9.96
C ALA A 223 -11.35 -7.10 -9.97
N MET A 224 -10.34 -7.06 -10.83
CA MET A 224 -9.47 -5.88 -11.02
C MET A 224 -10.26 -4.66 -11.50
N GLU A 225 -11.15 -4.82 -12.48
CA GLU A 225 -12.01 -3.75 -12.99
C GLU A 225 -12.93 -3.19 -11.90
N VAL A 226 -13.52 -4.05 -11.06
CA VAL A 226 -14.33 -3.62 -9.93
C VAL A 226 -13.50 -2.77 -8.97
N GLY A 227 -12.31 -3.23 -8.57
CA GLY A 227 -11.44 -2.47 -7.68
C GLY A 227 -11.03 -1.10 -8.25
N CYS A 228 -10.66 -1.04 -9.53
CA CYS A 228 -10.34 0.23 -10.21
C CYS A 228 -11.53 1.19 -10.26
N LYS A 229 -12.77 0.68 -10.43
CA LYS A 229 -13.99 1.51 -10.38
C LYS A 229 -14.28 2.10 -9.00
N GLN A 230 -13.78 1.47 -7.93
CA GLN A 230 -13.86 1.97 -6.56
C GLN A 230 -12.70 2.90 -6.19
N ASP A 231 -11.90 3.33 -7.18
CA ASP A 231 -10.67 4.10 -7.01
C ASP A 231 -9.66 3.50 -6.00
N ASP A 232 -9.64 2.16 -5.88
CA ASP A 232 -8.76 1.44 -4.93
C ASP A 232 -7.28 1.49 -5.38
N PRO A 233 -6.36 2.03 -4.55
CA PRO A 233 -4.95 2.21 -4.93
C PRO A 233 -4.21 0.90 -5.22
N LEU A 234 -4.49 -0.16 -4.46
CA LEU A 234 -3.84 -1.46 -4.66
C LEU A 234 -4.35 -2.11 -5.95
N SER A 235 -5.63 -1.95 -6.27
CA SER A 235 -6.23 -2.46 -7.50
C SER A 235 -5.60 -1.80 -8.73
N PHE A 236 -5.45 -0.47 -8.71
CA PHE A 236 -4.73 0.25 -9.76
C PHE A 236 -3.26 -0.15 -9.86
N TYR A 237 -2.58 -0.36 -8.73
CA TYR A 237 -1.18 -0.81 -8.76
C TYR A 237 -1.06 -2.22 -9.36
N HIS A 238 -1.91 -3.15 -8.95
CA HIS A 238 -1.90 -4.49 -9.52
C HIS A 238 -2.29 -4.49 -11.00
N ALA A 239 -3.25 -3.65 -11.41
CA ALA A 239 -3.57 -3.42 -12.81
C ALA A 239 -2.35 -2.92 -13.59
N SER A 240 -1.61 -1.94 -13.05
CA SER A 240 -0.38 -1.46 -13.68
C SER A 240 0.64 -2.59 -13.84
N THR A 241 0.82 -3.45 -12.84
CA THR A 241 1.74 -4.61 -12.95
C THR A 241 1.27 -5.65 -13.97
N PHE A 242 -0.03 -5.76 -14.22
CA PHE A 242 -0.61 -6.73 -15.14
C PHE A 242 -0.41 -6.30 -16.61
N VAL A 243 -0.51 -5.00 -16.87
CA VAL A 243 -0.34 -4.41 -18.22
C VAL A 243 1.13 -4.11 -18.56
N LYS A 244 2.06 -4.29 -17.61
CA LYS A 244 3.50 -4.11 -17.87
C LYS A 244 3.95 -4.98 -19.04
N THR A 245 4.52 -4.33 -20.04
CA THR A 245 5.20 -5.01 -21.14
C THR A 245 6.71 -4.88 -20.95
N TYR A 246 7.45 -5.86 -21.46
CA TYR A 246 8.91 -5.87 -21.36
C TYR A 246 9.49 -5.97 -22.76
N GLY A 247 10.45 -5.10 -23.08
CA GLY A 247 11.19 -5.13 -24.33
C GLY A 247 12.18 -6.29 -24.39
N ALA A 248 12.88 -6.41 -25.53
CA ALA A 248 13.83 -7.52 -25.78
C ALA A 248 14.97 -7.63 -24.75
N LYS A 249 15.33 -6.51 -24.09
CA LYS A 249 16.37 -6.46 -23.04
C LYS A 249 15.83 -6.82 -21.64
N GLY A 250 14.56 -7.20 -21.51
CA GLY A 250 13.89 -7.46 -20.24
C GLY A 250 13.57 -6.21 -19.42
N LEU A 251 13.76 -5.03 -19.99
CA LEU A 251 13.39 -3.75 -19.37
C LEU A 251 11.92 -3.46 -19.63
N HIS A 252 11.26 -2.86 -18.63
CA HIS A 252 9.88 -2.43 -18.76
C HIS A 252 9.75 -1.36 -19.85
N THR A 253 8.76 -1.54 -20.72
CA THR A 253 8.42 -0.65 -21.84
C THR A 253 7.17 0.14 -21.45
N PRO A 254 7.29 1.43 -21.09
CA PRO A 254 6.17 2.22 -20.62
C PRO A 254 5.12 2.44 -21.71
N THR A 255 3.85 2.15 -21.39
CA THR A 255 2.68 2.40 -22.25
C THR A 255 1.74 3.41 -21.59
N ALA A 256 0.83 4.02 -22.37
CA ALA A 256 -0.18 4.93 -21.81
C ALA A 256 -1.09 4.23 -20.79
N GLU A 257 -1.50 2.98 -21.07
CA GLU A 257 -2.31 2.19 -20.13
C GLU A 257 -1.57 1.96 -18.80
N TRP A 258 -0.29 1.58 -18.84
CA TRP A 258 0.51 1.44 -17.63
C TRP A 258 0.63 2.77 -16.88
N LEU A 259 0.95 3.85 -17.59
CA LEU A 259 1.15 5.17 -17.01
C LEU A 259 -0.13 5.67 -16.32
N TYR A 260 -1.29 5.42 -16.93
CA TYR A 260 -2.60 5.75 -16.34
C TYR A 260 -2.81 5.03 -15.02
N MET A 261 -2.67 3.71 -15.02
CA MET A 261 -2.92 2.87 -13.85
C MET A 261 -1.96 3.18 -12.71
N VAL A 262 -0.66 3.32 -12.99
CA VAL A 262 0.33 3.64 -11.96
C VAL A 262 0.16 5.06 -11.42
N THR A 263 -0.24 6.03 -12.24
CA THR A 263 -0.55 7.41 -11.82
C THR A 263 -1.75 7.45 -10.90
N LYS A 264 -2.83 6.72 -11.25
CA LYS A 264 -4.00 6.56 -10.38
C LYS A 264 -3.62 5.94 -9.03
N ALA A 265 -2.85 4.85 -9.02
CA ALA A 265 -2.39 4.23 -7.78
C ALA A 265 -1.56 5.19 -6.92
N ALA A 266 -0.61 5.91 -7.53
CA ALA A 266 0.28 6.83 -6.82
C ALA A 266 -0.46 8.07 -6.30
N ALA A 267 -1.40 8.63 -7.06
CA ALA A 267 -2.25 9.75 -6.64
C ALA A 267 -3.14 9.37 -5.45
N SER A 268 -3.54 8.09 -5.38
CA SER A 268 -4.20 7.48 -4.21
C SER A 268 -3.22 7.02 -3.13
N ASN A 269 -2.01 7.59 -3.08
CA ASN A 269 -0.97 7.38 -2.07
C ASN A 269 -0.31 5.99 -2.02
N HIS A 270 -0.38 5.18 -3.09
CA HIS A 270 0.33 3.90 -3.11
C HIS A 270 1.86 4.10 -3.22
N PRO A 271 2.67 3.74 -2.21
CA PRO A 271 4.07 4.15 -2.13
C PRO A 271 4.95 3.52 -3.20
N LEU A 272 4.69 2.26 -3.56
CA LEU A 272 5.45 1.57 -4.59
C LEU A 272 5.12 2.11 -5.99
N ALA A 273 3.87 2.53 -6.22
CA ALA A 273 3.46 3.15 -7.49
C ALA A 273 4.12 4.53 -7.65
N ALA A 274 4.14 5.32 -6.58
CA ALA A 274 4.81 6.60 -6.55
C ALA A 274 6.33 6.47 -6.73
N TYR A 275 6.95 5.42 -6.18
CA TYR A 275 8.34 5.10 -6.45
C TYR A 275 8.60 4.77 -7.93
N GLU A 276 7.78 3.91 -8.54
CA GLU A 276 7.91 3.53 -9.95
C GLU A 276 7.73 4.74 -10.89
N LEU A 277 6.80 5.66 -10.57
CA LEU A 277 6.67 6.93 -11.28
C LEU A 277 7.88 7.84 -11.10
N GLY A 278 8.42 7.90 -9.89
CA GLY A 278 9.66 8.61 -9.60
C GLY A 278 10.82 8.12 -10.45
N GLU A 279 11.01 6.79 -10.54
CA GLU A 279 12.01 6.19 -11.44
C GLU A 279 11.72 6.50 -12.90
N PHE A 280 10.48 6.33 -13.34
CA PHE A 280 10.07 6.59 -14.71
C PHE A 280 10.38 8.03 -15.13
N TYR A 281 9.92 9.03 -14.39
CA TYR A 281 10.17 10.43 -14.76
C TYR A 281 11.65 10.82 -14.66
N ALA A 282 12.43 10.19 -13.79
CA ALA A 282 13.87 10.43 -13.70
C ALA A 282 14.68 9.80 -14.84
N GLN A 283 14.25 8.65 -15.36
CA GLN A 283 15.05 7.82 -16.27
C GLN A 283 14.53 7.76 -17.72
N SER A 284 13.32 8.25 -17.99
CA SER A 284 12.73 8.21 -19.33
C SER A 284 12.80 9.56 -20.03
N GLY A 285 12.88 9.52 -21.35
CA GLY A 285 13.09 10.67 -22.21
C GLY A 285 12.70 10.40 -23.66
N TRP A 286 13.01 11.34 -24.54
CA TRP A 286 12.81 11.27 -25.97
C TRP A 286 14.14 10.99 -26.66
N VAL A 287 14.39 9.72 -27.00
CA VAL A 287 15.66 9.32 -27.61
C VAL A 287 15.50 9.25 -29.12
N PRO A 288 16.20 10.11 -29.90
CA PRO A 288 16.11 10.10 -31.35
C PRO A 288 16.40 8.70 -31.91
N GLY A 289 15.43 8.16 -32.65
CA GLY A 289 15.56 6.85 -33.28
C GLY A 289 15.49 5.64 -32.32
N GLU A 290 15.44 5.81 -31.01
CA GLU A 290 15.19 4.68 -30.09
C GLU A 290 13.75 4.66 -29.58
N GLY A 291 13.08 5.82 -29.50
CA GLY A 291 11.67 5.90 -29.16
C GLY A 291 11.30 7.15 -28.38
N LYS A 292 10.01 7.24 -28.05
CA LYS A 292 9.43 8.26 -27.16
C LYS A 292 9.29 7.61 -25.79
N TYR A 293 9.18 8.38 -24.72
CA TYR A 293 9.07 7.78 -23.38
C TYR A 293 7.75 7.01 -23.14
N LEU A 294 6.78 7.15 -24.05
CA LEU A 294 5.68 6.21 -24.23
C LEU A 294 5.89 5.49 -25.57
N GLU A 295 5.82 4.17 -25.55
CA GLU A 295 6.19 3.34 -26.68
C GLU A 295 4.99 2.94 -27.55
N ASP A 296 3.78 3.13 -27.02
CA ASP A 296 2.55 2.89 -27.75
C ASP A 296 2.18 4.06 -28.67
N GLU A 297 1.81 3.72 -29.90
CA GLU A 297 1.30 4.69 -30.86
C GLU A 297 -0.11 5.15 -30.43
N PRO A 298 -0.37 6.47 -30.35
CA PRO A 298 -1.69 7.00 -30.05
C PRO A 298 -2.74 6.45 -31.03
N PRO A 299 -3.96 6.08 -30.56
CA PRO A 299 -5.03 5.67 -31.45
C PRO A 299 -5.41 6.78 -32.45
N ASN A 300 -5.79 6.40 -33.67
CA ASN A 300 -6.07 7.36 -34.75
C ASN A 300 -7.16 8.39 -34.42
N HIS A 301 -8.13 8.08 -33.55
CA HIS A 301 -9.18 9.02 -33.11
C HIS A 301 -8.71 10.06 -32.09
N VAL A 302 -7.54 9.85 -31.49
CA VAL A 302 -6.89 10.73 -30.51
C VAL A 302 -5.85 11.64 -31.20
N LYS A 303 -5.46 11.34 -32.44
CA LYS A 303 -4.51 12.17 -33.19
C LYS A 303 -5.14 13.51 -33.62
N PRO A 304 -4.38 14.62 -33.65
CA PRO A 304 -2.93 14.69 -33.46
C PRO A 304 -2.49 14.83 -32.00
N THR A 305 -1.35 14.23 -31.68
CA THR A 305 -0.69 14.29 -30.36
C THR A 305 0.82 14.53 -30.53
N PRO A 306 1.54 14.95 -29.45
CA PRO A 306 2.99 15.02 -29.50
C PRO A 306 3.63 13.66 -29.85
N PHE A 307 2.99 12.56 -29.49
CA PHE A 307 3.51 11.19 -29.58
C PHE A 307 3.22 10.49 -30.92
N ASP A 308 2.60 11.16 -31.88
CA ASP A 308 2.29 10.55 -33.17
C ASP A 308 3.58 10.14 -33.91
N SER A 309 3.75 8.87 -34.25
CA SER A 309 4.90 8.41 -35.04
C SER A 309 4.72 8.69 -36.53
N PHE A 310 3.48 8.82 -36.99
CA PHE A 310 3.10 9.13 -38.37
C PHE A 310 1.84 10.01 -38.40
N PRO A 311 1.63 10.77 -39.50
CA PRO A 311 0.45 11.61 -39.63
C PRO A 311 -0.84 10.79 -39.56
N PRO A 312 -1.91 11.33 -38.93
CA PRO A 312 -3.21 10.66 -38.93
C PRO A 312 -3.70 10.46 -40.36
N PRO A 313 -4.46 9.38 -40.63
CA PRO A 313 -5.02 9.15 -41.94
C PRO A 313 -5.87 10.35 -42.37
N THR A 314 -5.55 10.92 -43.54
CA THR A 314 -6.28 12.04 -44.17
C THR A 314 -7.72 11.69 -44.57
N ASN A 315 -8.14 10.45 -44.34
CA ASN A 315 -9.45 9.89 -44.68
C ASN A 315 -10.57 10.20 -43.68
N ASN A 316 -10.46 11.28 -42.89
CA ASN A 316 -11.67 11.94 -42.40
C ASN A 316 -12.35 12.60 -43.60
N SER A 317 -13.04 11.78 -44.41
CA SER A 317 -13.91 12.22 -45.50
C SER A 317 -14.72 13.40 -44.97
N ILE A 318 -14.82 14.48 -45.75
CA ILE A 318 -15.66 15.65 -45.45
C ILE A 318 -17.06 15.18 -45.00
N MET A 319 -17.52 14.05 -45.50
CA MET A 319 -18.77 13.39 -45.12
C MET A 319 -18.83 12.90 -43.67
N HIS A 320 -17.72 12.43 -43.08
CA HIS A 320 -17.63 12.05 -41.66
C HIS A 320 -17.66 13.27 -40.74
N ALA A 321 -16.94 14.34 -41.11
CA ALA A 321 -16.99 15.62 -40.39
C ALA A 321 -18.40 16.26 -40.44
N VAL A 322 -19.06 16.18 -41.59
CA VAL A 322 -20.47 16.59 -41.77
C VAL A 322 -21.40 15.71 -40.93
N LYS A 323 -21.24 14.38 -40.92
CA LYS A 323 -22.04 13.48 -40.07
C LYS A 323 -21.86 13.77 -38.58
N LEU A 324 -20.64 14.02 -38.12
CA LEU A 324 -20.36 14.44 -36.73
C LEU A 324 -21.01 15.81 -36.40
N PHE A 325 -20.96 16.76 -37.34
CA PHE A 325 -21.59 18.08 -37.16
C PHE A 325 -23.12 18.01 -37.06
N PHE A 326 -23.75 17.09 -37.79
CA PHE A 326 -25.20 16.86 -37.75
C PHE A 326 -25.64 15.83 -36.69
N GLY A 327 -24.71 15.30 -35.86
CA GLY A 327 -25.02 14.27 -34.86
C GLY A 327 -25.43 12.91 -35.43
N LEU A 328 -25.09 12.64 -36.69
CA LEU A 328 -25.38 11.42 -37.44
C LEU A 328 -24.26 10.35 -37.33
N ALA A 329 -23.18 10.68 -36.64
CA ALA A 329 -22.11 9.75 -36.27
C ALA A 329 -21.74 9.99 -34.80
N GLU A 330 -21.55 8.92 -34.03
CA GLU A 330 -21.07 9.01 -32.65
C GLU A 330 -19.59 9.36 -32.65
N ARG A 331 -19.19 10.32 -31.81
CA ARG A 331 -17.78 10.51 -31.47
C ARG A 331 -17.36 9.28 -30.69
N THR A 332 -16.27 8.63 -31.10
CA THR A 332 -15.64 7.59 -30.29
C THR A 332 -15.31 8.20 -28.93
N GLU A 333 -15.85 7.65 -27.84
CA GLU A 333 -15.53 8.09 -26.49
C GLU A 333 -14.04 7.84 -26.24
N ILE A 334 -13.33 8.90 -25.85
CA ILE A 334 -11.91 8.81 -25.48
C ILE A 334 -11.83 8.08 -24.15
N LYS A 335 -11.12 6.97 -24.12
CA LYS A 335 -10.92 6.23 -22.87
C LYS A 335 -10.06 7.04 -21.90
N PRO A 336 -10.19 6.86 -20.58
CA PRO A 336 -9.38 7.59 -19.60
C PRO A 336 -7.86 7.49 -19.85
N GLU A 337 -7.35 6.33 -20.23
CA GLU A 337 -5.95 6.11 -20.57
C GLU A 337 -5.52 6.85 -21.85
N GLU A 338 -6.41 6.98 -22.82
CA GLU A 338 -6.16 7.71 -24.08
C GLU A 338 -6.11 9.23 -23.86
N SER A 339 -6.79 9.72 -22.81
CA SER A 339 -6.72 11.13 -22.41
C SER A 339 -5.30 11.57 -22.05
N LEU A 340 -4.43 10.63 -21.65
CA LEU A 340 -3.04 10.93 -21.32
C LEU A 340 -2.35 11.60 -22.50
N PHE A 341 -2.53 11.12 -23.74
CA PHE A 341 -1.90 11.72 -24.92
C PHE A 341 -2.29 13.19 -25.17
N HIS A 342 -3.39 13.65 -24.60
CA HIS A 342 -3.90 15.03 -24.71
C HIS A 342 -3.69 15.88 -23.47
N THR A 343 -3.55 15.29 -22.29
CA THR A 343 -3.34 16.06 -21.07
C THR A 343 -2.01 16.79 -21.16
N ALA A 344 -2.06 18.12 -21.19
CA ALA A 344 -0.94 19.05 -21.30
C ALA A 344 0.01 19.05 -20.06
N ILE A 345 0.04 17.95 -19.30
CA ILE A 345 0.89 17.71 -18.13
C ILE A 345 1.98 16.70 -18.50
N PHE A 346 2.49 16.80 -19.73
CA PHE A 346 3.74 16.14 -20.07
C PHE A 346 4.87 17.12 -19.78
N PRO A 347 5.69 16.89 -18.75
CA PRO A 347 6.87 17.70 -18.54
C PRO A 347 7.73 17.67 -19.81
N HIS A 348 7.87 18.83 -20.44
CA HIS A 348 8.52 18.99 -21.74
C HIS A 348 10.02 19.16 -21.61
N THR A 349 10.47 19.51 -20.40
CA THR A 349 11.89 19.69 -20.10
C THR A 349 12.38 18.65 -19.11
N ALA A 350 13.66 18.30 -19.21
CA ALA A 350 14.40 17.46 -18.28
C ALA A 350 14.22 17.96 -16.84
N ARG A 351 14.21 19.29 -16.65
CA ARG A 351 13.99 19.92 -15.35
C ARG A 351 12.60 19.61 -14.78
N GLU A 352 11.54 19.78 -15.56
CA GLU A 352 10.16 19.50 -15.11
C GLU A 352 9.97 18.01 -14.81
N ARG A 353 10.55 17.13 -15.64
CA ARG A 353 10.53 15.68 -15.42
C ARG A 353 11.20 15.33 -14.10
N TYR A 354 12.37 15.90 -13.87
CA TYR A 354 13.13 15.70 -12.64
C TYR A 354 12.38 16.21 -11.41
N GLN A 355 11.71 17.36 -11.52
CA GLN A 355 10.87 17.90 -10.46
C GLN A 355 9.72 16.94 -10.15
N LEU A 356 9.00 16.48 -11.18
CA LEU A 356 7.89 15.55 -11.04
C LEU A 356 8.34 14.21 -10.42
N ALA A 357 9.51 13.72 -10.80
CA ALA A 357 10.13 12.54 -10.17
C ALA A 357 10.31 12.76 -8.66
N LEU A 358 10.87 13.89 -8.24
CA LEU A 358 11.04 14.23 -6.83
C LEU A 358 9.71 14.39 -6.08
N GLU A 359 8.68 14.92 -6.74
CA GLU A 359 7.33 15.06 -6.20
C GLU A 359 6.68 13.70 -5.93
N TRP A 360 6.73 12.77 -6.89
CA TRP A 360 6.25 11.40 -6.66
C TRP A 360 7.04 10.68 -5.57
N LEU A 361 8.36 10.87 -5.52
CA LEU A 361 9.19 10.29 -4.45
C LEU A 361 8.87 10.88 -3.07
N ASN A 362 8.32 12.09 -2.96
CA ASN A 362 7.84 12.61 -1.66
C ASN A 362 6.71 11.75 -1.09
N ILE A 363 5.81 11.23 -1.94
CA ILE A 363 4.71 10.36 -1.49
C ILE A 363 5.29 9.08 -0.89
N ALA A 364 6.16 8.38 -1.63
CA ALA A 364 6.81 7.15 -1.16
C ALA A 364 7.63 7.36 0.13
N VAL A 365 8.33 8.49 0.24
CA VAL A 365 9.06 8.90 1.45
C VAL A 365 8.13 9.15 2.63
N GLY A 366 6.94 9.73 2.41
CA GLY A 366 5.92 9.96 3.43
C GLY A 366 5.48 8.68 4.14
N TYR A 367 5.41 7.57 3.40
CA TYR A 367 5.09 6.23 3.90
C TYR A 367 6.31 5.42 4.35
N CYS A 368 7.49 6.05 4.43
CA CYS A 368 8.73 5.39 4.84
C CYS A 368 9.13 4.20 3.93
N TYR A 369 8.93 4.32 2.61
CA TYR A 369 9.43 3.33 1.64
C TYR A 369 10.92 3.55 1.36
N ALA A 370 11.79 2.71 1.96
CA ALA A 370 13.25 2.93 1.99
C ALA A 370 13.93 3.12 0.61
N PRO A 371 13.55 2.38 -0.46
CA PRO A 371 14.15 2.58 -1.79
C PRO A 371 14.01 4.02 -2.33
N ALA A 372 12.91 4.71 -2.01
CA ALA A 372 12.70 6.08 -2.45
C ALA A 372 13.76 7.05 -1.88
N PHE A 373 14.21 6.84 -0.63
CA PHE A 373 15.26 7.65 -0.02
C PHE A 373 16.59 7.49 -0.77
N LEU A 374 16.95 6.25 -1.13
CA LEU A 374 18.17 5.97 -1.88
C LEU A 374 18.13 6.61 -3.28
N LEU A 375 17.01 6.49 -3.98
CA LEU A 375 16.85 7.10 -5.29
C LEU A 375 16.95 8.63 -5.20
N ARG A 376 16.29 9.26 -4.23
CA ARG A 376 16.42 10.71 -4.02
C ARG A 376 17.85 11.14 -3.72
N ALA A 377 18.60 10.36 -2.95
CA ALA A 377 20.00 10.65 -2.70
C ALA A 377 20.81 10.67 -4.01
N ARG A 378 20.61 9.68 -4.89
CA ARG A 378 21.24 9.65 -6.22
C ARG A 378 20.86 10.87 -7.04
N LEU A 379 19.56 11.16 -7.09
CA LEU A 379 19.05 12.30 -7.85
C LEU A 379 19.61 13.66 -7.35
N ASN A 380 19.88 13.80 -6.05
CA ASN A 380 20.51 15.01 -5.51
C ASN A 380 22.03 15.07 -5.76
N LEU A 381 22.67 13.97 -6.19
CA LEU A 381 24.10 13.92 -6.51
C LEU A 381 24.39 14.00 -8.02
N GLU A 382 23.37 13.87 -8.87
CA GLU A 382 23.49 14.08 -10.31
C GLU A 382 23.76 15.56 -10.61
N LYS A 383 24.90 15.85 -11.23
CA LYS A 383 25.32 17.24 -11.52
C LYS A 383 24.64 17.82 -12.75
N THR A 384 24.20 16.96 -13.66
CA THR A 384 23.57 17.32 -14.92
C THR A 384 22.28 16.52 -15.10
N LEU A 385 21.37 17.06 -15.89
CA LEU A 385 20.14 16.39 -16.29
C LEU A 385 20.34 15.81 -17.70
N TRP A 386 19.74 14.67 -17.96
CA TRP A 386 19.82 14.05 -19.27
C TRP A 386 19.13 14.91 -20.35
N ALA A 387 19.88 15.43 -21.32
CA ALA A 387 19.36 16.35 -22.34
C ALA A 387 18.29 15.71 -23.25
N TYR A 388 18.37 14.41 -23.47
CA TYR A 388 17.34 13.69 -24.22
C TYR A 388 16.06 13.46 -23.40
N ALA A 389 16.00 13.89 -22.14
CA ALA A 389 14.72 13.95 -21.43
C ALA A 389 13.82 15.10 -21.93
N ASP A 390 14.37 16.09 -22.65
CA ASP A 390 13.61 17.16 -23.29
C ASP A 390 12.79 16.64 -24.47
N ALA A 391 11.52 17.03 -24.54
CA ALA A 391 10.71 16.81 -25.72
C ALA A 391 11.24 17.66 -26.89
N PRO A 392 11.38 17.10 -28.12
CA PRO A 392 11.81 17.89 -29.27
C PRO A 392 10.85 19.04 -29.55
N GLN A 393 11.38 20.19 -29.98
CA GLN A 393 10.58 21.37 -30.29
C GLN A 393 9.50 21.08 -31.35
N ALA A 394 9.75 20.13 -32.27
CA ALA A 394 8.78 19.67 -33.26
C ALA A 394 7.54 19.02 -32.61
N ALA A 395 7.73 18.22 -31.55
CA ALA A 395 6.64 17.62 -30.80
C ALA A 395 5.87 18.66 -29.98
N ILE A 396 6.59 19.58 -29.32
CA ILE A 396 5.98 20.69 -28.54
C ILE A 396 5.15 21.61 -29.44
N ASN A 397 5.68 21.99 -30.61
CA ASN A 397 5.01 22.86 -31.56
C ASN A 397 4.02 22.12 -32.47
N MET A 398 3.85 20.81 -32.28
CA MET A 398 3.00 19.96 -33.11
C MET A 398 3.29 20.09 -34.62
N SER A 399 4.56 20.28 -35.00
CA SER A 399 4.96 20.41 -36.41
C SER A 399 5.00 19.05 -37.12
N ALA A 400 5.04 19.06 -38.45
CA ALA A 400 5.16 17.84 -39.25
C ALA A 400 6.50 17.10 -39.00
N ASP A 401 7.52 17.83 -38.55
CA ASP A 401 8.84 17.28 -38.24
C ASP A 401 8.85 16.43 -36.95
N ARG A 402 7.71 16.20 -36.29
CA ARG A 402 7.62 15.29 -35.13
C ARG A 402 7.49 13.81 -35.52
N TYR A 403 7.05 13.53 -36.75
CA TYR A 403 6.78 12.17 -37.19
C TYR A 403 8.06 11.41 -37.54
N ASP A 404 8.24 10.21 -37.01
CA ASP A 404 9.38 9.35 -37.33
C ASP A 404 9.18 8.64 -38.69
N TYR A 405 7.93 8.51 -39.15
CA TYR A 405 7.52 7.81 -40.37
C TYR A 405 6.60 8.69 -41.21
N ALA A 406 6.66 8.52 -42.53
CA ALA A 406 5.84 9.32 -43.46
C ALA A 406 4.38 8.87 -43.51
N SER A 407 4.10 7.60 -43.22
CA SER A 407 2.75 7.04 -43.18
C SER A 407 2.66 5.83 -42.24
N GLU A 408 1.44 5.33 -42.02
CA GLU A 408 1.18 4.11 -41.26
C GLU A 408 1.79 2.86 -41.93
N GLU A 409 1.79 2.80 -43.26
CA GLU A 409 2.45 1.71 -43.99
C GLU A 409 3.95 1.72 -43.78
N ASP A 410 4.58 2.89 -43.81
CA ASP A 410 6.01 3.05 -43.55
C ASP A 410 6.37 2.70 -42.09
N TYR A 411 5.51 3.05 -41.13
CA TYR A 411 5.64 2.61 -39.72
C TYR A 411 5.63 1.08 -39.60
N ASN A 412 4.63 0.42 -40.19
CA ASN A 412 4.51 -1.04 -40.15
C ASN A 412 5.64 -1.74 -40.92
N ALA A 413 6.21 -1.10 -41.94
CA ALA A 413 7.36 -1.59 -42.69
C ALA A 413 8.72 -1.26 -42.03
N GLY A 414 8.74 -0.50 -40.92
CA GLY A 414 9.97 -0.03 -40.25
C GLY A 414 10.78 0.96 -41.08
N LYS A 415 10.17 1.64 -42.06
CA LYS A 415 10.83 2.55 -43.00
C LYS A 415 10.76 3.99 -42.51
N ARG A 416 11.78 4.42 -41.77
CA ARG A 416 11.86 5.76 -41.17
C ARG A 416 12.17 6.86 -42.18
N ILE A 417 11.76 8.08 -41.85
CA ILE A 417 12.18 9.28 -42.57
C ILE A 417 13.68 9.50 -42.35
N GLU A 418 14.43 9.63 -43.43
CA GLU A 418 15.86 9.98 -43.36
C GLU A 418 16.01 11.39 -42.78
N ARG A 419 16.68 11.49 -41.63
CA ARG A 419 16.99 12.75 -40.99
C ARG A 419 18.51 12.91 -40.90
N PRO A 420 19.04 14.14 -41.04
CA PRO A 420 20.44 14.38 -40.72
C PRO A 420 20.71 13.97 -39.28
N GLU A 421 21.88 13.39 -39.02
CA GLU A 421 22.29 13.01 -37.66
C GLU A 421 22.15 14.21 -36.73
N GLU A 422 21.31 14.05 -35.71
CA GLU A 422 21.13 15.07 -34.69
C GLU A 422 22.41 15.10 -33.85
N LYS A 423 23.03 16.28 -33.73
CA LYS A 423 24.22 16.44 -32.89
C LYS A 423 23.88 16.07 -31.45
N GLU A 424 24.82 15.41 -30.78
CA GLU A 424 24.70 15.13 -29.34
C GLU A 424 24.37 16.43 -28.58
N ARG A 425 23.29 16.38 -27.80
CA ARG A 425 22.89 17.50 -26.95
C ARG A 425 23.69 17.45 -25.66
N GLU A 426 24.24 18.58 -25.24
CA GLU A 426 24.94 18.67 -23.96
C GLU A 426 23.92 18.63 -22.80
N ASP A 427 24.20 17.79 -21.80
CA ASP A 427 23.38 17.66 -20.60
C ASP A 427 23.37 18.97 -19.79
N PRO A 428 22.21 19.63 -19.59
CA PRO A 428 22.14 20.86 -18.81
C PRO A 428 22.46 20.62 -17.32
N PRO A 429 22.92 21.65 -16.58
CA PRO A 429 23.19 21.51 -15.15
C PRO A 429 21.91 21.19 -14.37
N ASN A 430 22.02 20.33 -13.35
CA ASN A 430 20.90 19.96 -12.50
C ASN A 430 20.65 21.03 -11.41
N PRO A 431 19.52 21.77 -11.44
CA PRO A 431 19.21 22.78 -10.42
C PRO A 431 18.85 22.18 -9.06
N PHE A 432 18.59 20.87 -9.00
CA PHE A 432 18.28 20.12 -7.78
C PHE A 432 19.50 19.44 -7.17
N TYR A 433 20.69 19.59 -7.77
CA TYR A 433 21.94 19.06 -7.21
C TYR A 433 22.20 19.67 -5.83
N SER A 434 22.31 18.83 -4.81
CA SER A 434 22.56 19.24 -3.44
C SER A 434 23.17 18.09 -2.64
N VAL A 435 24.47 18.19 -2.37
CA VAL A 435 25.19 17.22 -1.53
C VAL A 435 24.57 17.13 -0.13
N ASN A 436 24.15 18.26 0.45
CA ASN A 436 23.53 18.28 1.77
C ASN A 436 22.18 17.55 1.78
N ALA A 437 21.37 17.73 0.74
CA ALA A 437 20.11 16.98 0.62
C ALA A 437 20.39 15.48 0.43
N ALA A 438 21.37 15.12 -0.40
CA ALA A 438 21.77 13.73 -0.59
C ALA A 438 22.23 13.07 0.72
N ILE A 439 23.05 13.74 1.53
CA ILE A 439 23.47 13.27 2.86
C ILE A 439 22.25 13.03 3.76
N SER A 440 21.28 13.96 3.78
CA SER A 440 20.06 13.81 4.55
C SER A 440 19.24 12.59 4.14
N TRP A 441 19.14 12.32 2.83
CA TRP A 441 18.43 11.14 2.32
C TRP A 441 19.19 9.83 2.58
N LEU A 442 20.52 9.81 2.40
CA LEU A 442 21.37 8.66 2.73
C LEU A 442 21.25 8.29 4.21
N ARG A 443 21.28 9.29 5.11
CA ARG A 443 21.06 9.11 6.55
C ARG A 443 19.78 8.31 6.83
N GLN A 444 18.70 8.56 6.09
CA GLN A 444 17.46 7.80 6.27
C GLN A 444 17.60 6.33 5.87
N VAL A 445 18.36 6.00 4.83
CA VAL A 445 18.64 4.60 4.45
C VAL A 445 19.42 3.89 5.56
N PHE A 446 20.38 4.57 6.19
CA PHE A 446 21.09 4.04 7.36
C PHE A 446 20.14 3.80 8.55
N TYR A 447 19.23 4.73 8.85
CA TYR A 447 18.23 4.55 9.92
C TYR A 447 17.25 3.42 9.62
N ALA A 448 16.84 3.25 8.37
CA ALA A 448 15.99 2.13 7.96
C ALA A 448 16.69 0.80 8.30
N TYR A 449 17.94 0.65 7.88
CA TYR A 449 18.76 -0.52 8.17
C TYR A 449 18.93 -0.75 9.68
N GLU A 450 19.22 0.30 10.44
CA GLU A 450 19.34 0.22 11.90
C GLU A 450 18.03 -0.23 12.57
N SER A 451 16.89 0.25 12.09
CA SER A 451 15.57 -0.15 12.60
C SER A 451 15.30 -1.66 12.43
N GLN A 452 15.89 -2.30 11.42
CA GLN A 452 15.81 -3.75 11.23
C GLN A 452 16.59 -4.49 12.32
N HIS A 453 17.79 -4.03 12.65
CA HIS A 453 18.60 -4.61 13.74
C HIS A 453 17.91 -4.46 15.10
N TYR A 454 17.27 -3.31 15.38
CA TYR A 454 16.43 -3.17 16.57
C TYR A 454 15.30 -4.18 16.62
N SER A 455 14.61 -4.42 15.50
CA SER A 455 13.56 -5.43 15.44
C SER A 455 14.10 -6.84 15.68
N LEU A 456 15.26 -7.18 15.11
CA LEU A 456 15.88 -8.49 15.24
C LEU A 456 16.37 -8.76 16.67
N ALA A 457 17.16 -7.86 17.27
CA ALA A 457 17.66 -8.09 18.62
C ALA A 457 16.54 -8.04 19.67
N PHE A 458 15.48 -7.25 19.42
CA PHE A 458 14.29 -7.31 20.27
C PHE A 458 13.67 -8.73 20.25
N LYS A 459 13.50 -9.32 19.06
CA LYS A 459 13.00 -10.70 18.91
C LYS A 459 13.91 -11.69 19.63
N GLU A 460 15.23 -11.55 19.49
CA GLU A 460 16.22 -12.41 20.16
C GLU A 460 16.17 -12.28 21.68
N ALA A 461 16.17 -11.05 22.21
CA ALA A 461 16.08 -10.78 23.64
C ALA A 461 14.80 -11.37 24.25
N ARG A 462 13.68 -11.30 23.51
CA ARG A 462 12.41 -11.91 23.90
C ARG A 462 12.47 -13.43 23.92
N VAL A 463 13.07 -14.05 22.91
CA VAL A 463 13.32 -15.51 22.88
C VAL A 463 14.22 -15.93 24.04
N ALA A 464 15.28 -15.17 24.34
CA ALA A 464 16.18 -15.43 25.46
C ALA A 464 15.47 -15.29 26.81
N ALA A 465 14.62 -14.27 26.99
CA ALA A 465 13.82 -14.07 28.19
C ALA A 465 12.81 -15.22 28.41
N ARG A 466 12.16 -15.70 27.34
CA ARG A 466 11.27 -16.88 27.38
C ARG A 466 12.04 -18.13 27.80
N ARG A 467 13.22 -18.37 27.24
CA ARG A 467 14.08 -19.51 27.63
C ARG A 467 14.47 -19.46 29.11
N ARG A 468 14.76 -18.29 29.67
CA ARG A 468 15.08 -18.11 31.09
C ARG A 468 13.89 -18.31 32.03
N LYS A 469 12.66 -18.03 31.57
CA LYS A 469 11.44 -18.24 32.37
C LYS A 469 10.96 -19.70 32.38
N ARG A 470 11.21 -20.46 31.31
CA ARG A 470 10.85 -21.89 31.22
C ARG A 470 11.49 -22.80 32.28
N THR A 471 12.49 -22.31 33.02
CA THR A 471 13.16 -23.07 34.10
C THR A 471 12.53 -22.92 35.49
N LEU A 472 11.43 -22.18 35.69
CA LEU A 472 10.91 -21.91 37.03
C LEU A 472 9.44 -22.25 37.33
N THR A 473 8.62 -22.62 36.34
CA THR A 473 7.28 -23.20 36.58
C THR A 473 6.81 -23.98 35.35
N ASP A 474 6.36 -25.20 35.60
CA ASP A 474 5.84 -26.17 34.63
C ASP A 474 4.49 -25.71 34.02
N VAL A 475 4.33 -26.06 32.74
CA VAL A 475 3.08 -26.39 32.01
C VAL A 475 2.04 -25.25 31.83
N ASP A 476 1.76 -24.97 30.55
CA ASP A 476 0.61 -24.23 29.98
C ASP A 476 0.59 -22.69 29.90
N ASP A 477 1.65 -21.97 30.25
CA ASP A 477 1.82 -20.56 29.82
C ASP A 477 2.41 -20.49 28.39
N ASP A 478 1.76 -21.19 27.45
CA ASP A 478 1.87 -20.93 26.00
C ASP A 478 1.08 -19.66 25.62
N ASP A 479 1.00 -18.68 26.54
CA ASP A 479 0.45 -17.34 26.34
C ASP A 479 1.32 -16.58 25.33
N ASP A 480 1.15 -16.89 24.04
CA ASP A 480 0.29 -16.16 23.10
C ASP A 480 0.01 -14.70 23.45
N ILE A 481 1.10 -14.01 23.78
CA ILE A 481 1.14 -12.57 23.64
C ILE A 481 1.69 -12.24 22.25
N ASP A 482 0.76 -11.77 21.44
CA ASP A 482 0.84 -11.16 20.12
C ASP A 482 2.24 -10.66 19.71
N GLU A 483 2.64 -11.07 18.51
CA GLU A 483 3.71 -10.42 17.73
C GLU A 483 3.40 -8.94 17.44
N GLU A 484 2.18 -8.48 17.75
CA GLU A 484 1.72 -7.13 17.45
C GLU A 484 1.67 -6.17 18.66
N ASP A 485 1.24 -6.64 19.84
CA ASP A 485 0.81 -5.72 20.92
C ASP A 485 1.79 -5.50 22.08
N ILE A 486 2.89 -6.26 22.19
CA ILE A 486 3.93 -5.99 23.21
C ILE A 486 5.17 -5.29 22.63
N GLU A 487 5.30 -5.24 21.30
CA GLU A 487 6.51 -4.79 20.62
C GLU A 487 6.60 -3.28 20.35
N LYS A 488 5.48 -2.55 20.39
CA LYS A 488 5.46 -1.14 19.98
C LYS A 488 5.74 -0.10 21.06
N ASP A 489 5.69 -0.42 22.37
CA ASP A 489 5.32 0.62 23.34
C ASP A 489 6.24 0.89 24.53
N SER A 490 7.32 0.13 24.79
CA SER A 490 8.27 0.50 25.87
C SER A 490 9.73 0.56 25.46
N VAL A 491 10.17 -0.31 24.55
CA VAL A 491 11.54 -0.29 24.01
C VAL A 491 11.63 0.68 22.84
N LEU A 492 10.69 0.63 21.89
CA LEU A 492 10.61 1.62 20.80
C LEU A 492 10.32 3.04 21.31
N ARG A 493 9.57 3.21 22.41
CA ARG A 493 9.36 4.55 23.02
C ARG A 493 10.65 5.20 23.54
N LYS A 494 11.68 4.41 23.86
CA LYS A 494 13.00 4.94 24.25
C LYS A 494 13.87 5.29 23.05
N GLN A 495 13.49 4.85 21.86
CA GLN A 495 14.22 5.12 20.63
C GLN A 495 13.80 6.45 20.01
N SER A 496 14.71 7.06 19.27
CA SER A 496 14.46 8.33 18.61
C SER A 496 13.38 8.20 17.53
N PHE A 497 12.76 9.33 17.17
CA PHE A 497 11.79 9.41 16.08
C PHE A 497 12.35 8.86 14.75
N ALA A 498 13.65 9.02 14.53
CA ALA A 498 14.37 8.55 13.35
C ALA A 498 14.27 7.03 13.15
N ILE A 499 14.16 6.26 14.24
CA ILE A 499 14.01 4.80 14.23
C ILE A 499 12.54 4.39 14.29
N THR A 500 11.74 5.01 15.17
CA THR A 500 10.35 4.57 15.43
C THR A 500 9.41 4.78 14.23
N LYS A 501 9.68 5.77 13.37
CA LYS A 501 8.85 6.04 12.19
C LYS A 501 8.78 4.86 11.20
N TRP A 502 9.82 4.01 11.13
CA TRP A 502 9.88 2.84 10.23
C TRP A 502 8.93 1.70 10.62
N PHE A 503 8.24 1.83 11.75
CA PHE A 503 7.24 0.87 12.24
C PHE A 503 5.80 1.37 12.13
N ARG A 504 5.59 2.56 11.55
CA ARG A 504 4.25 3.17 11.35
C ARG A 504 3.42 2.42 10.31
N HIS A 505 4.07 1.99 9.24
CA HIS A 505 3.46 1.33 8.08
C HIS A 505 4.07 -0.06 7.88
N PRO A 506 3.72 -1.06 8.72
CA PRO A 506 4.27 -2.41 8.63
C PRO A 506 4.05 -3.04 7.23
N GLU A 507 2.90 -2.79 6.62
CA GLU A 507 2.55 -3.23 5.28
C GLU A 507 3.50 -2.70 4.20
N VAL A 508 3.97 -1.45 4.34
CA VAL A 508 4.94 -0.84 3.42
C VAL A 508 6.34 -1.37 3.68
N ARG A 509 6.69 -1.62 4.94
CA ARG A 509 7.98 -2.22 5.32
C ARG A 509 8.14 -3.62 4.74
N ASP A 510 7.11 -4.44 4.80
CA ASP A 510 7.10 -5.80 4.22
C ASP A 510 7.47 -5.79 2.72
N MET A 511 7.14 -4.70 1.99
CA MET A 511 7.46 -4.55 0.56
C MET A 511 8.96 -4.45 0.24
N TYR A 512 9.80 -3.96 1.16
CA TYR A 512 11.23 -3.72 0.89
C TYR A 512 12.19 -4.31 1.94
N GLU A 513 11.71 -4.87 3.05
CA GLU A 513 12.57 -5.36 4.13
C GLU A 513 13.62 -6.37 3.63
N HIS A 514 13.24 -7.22 2.67
CA HIS A 514 14.14 -8.18 2.03
C HIS A 514 15.24 -7.54 1.16
N LYS A 515 15.09 -6.28 0.76
CA LYS A 515 16.08 -5.52 -0.05
C LYS A 515 17.00 -4.65 0.81
N LEU A 516 16.76 -4.55 2.11
CA LEU A 516 17.34 -3.50 2.96
C LEU A 516 18.86 -3.57 3.07
N GLU A 517 19.42 -4.77 3.15
CA GLU A 517 20.88 -4.97 3.12
C GLU A 517 21.49 -4.48 1.80
N GLY A 518 20.85 -4.79 0.67
CA GLY A 518 21.27 -4.30 -0.65
C GLY A 518 21.19 -2.77 -0.77
N LEU A 519 20.16 -2.14 -0.19
CA LEU A 519 20.04 -0.68 -0.15
C LEU A 519 21.14 -0.05 0.71
N TYR A 520 21.45 -0.65 1.86
CA TYR A 520 22.52 -0.21 2.75
C TYR A 520 23.89 -0.28 2.09
N LEU A 521 24.20 -1.38 1.40
CA LEU A 521 25.45 -1.54 0.64
C LEU A 521 25.56 -0.50 -0.48
N GLN A 522 24.46 -0.22 -1.18
CA GLN A 522 24.41 0.83 -2.20
C GLN A 522 24.61 2.22 -1.60
N ALA A 523 24.03 2.50 -0.42
CA ALA A 523 24.24 3.76 0.28
C ALA A 523 25.70 3.96 0.71
N LYS A 524 26.35 2.91 1.23
CA LYS A 524 27.79 2.92 1.54
C LYS A 524 28.63 3.24 0.30
N LYS A 525 28.36 2.54 -0.80
CA LYS A 525 29.06 2.77 -2.06
C LYS A 525 28.94 4.23 -2.52
N ILE A 526 27.74 4.81 -2.46
CA ILE A 526 27.54 6.24 -2.78
C ILE A 526 28.36 7.13 -1.84
N CYS A 527 28.38 6.84 -0.54
CA CYS A 527 29.18 7.60 0.41
C CYS A 527 30.68 7.51 0.08
N ASP A 528 31.18 6.33 -0.24
CA ASP A 528 32.59 6.11 -0.58
C ASP A 528 32.97 6.78 -1.91
N ASP A 529 32.16 6.60 -2.95
CA ASP A 529 32.40 7.15 -4.29
C ASP A 529 32.43 8.69 -4.28
N HIS A 530 31.67 9.32 -3.37
CA HIS A 530 31.56 10.77 -3.26
C HIS A 530 32.30 11.38 -2.05
N GLY A 531 32.97 10.57 -1.23
CA GLY A 531 33.67 11.03 -0.02
C GLY A 531 32.77 11.65 1.03
N LEU A 532 31.56 11.10 1.23
CA LEU A 532 30.52 11.63 2.11
C LEU A 532 30.52 10.93 3.46
N ASP A 533 30.87 11.67 4.52
CA ASP A 533 30.63 11.21 5.89
C ASP A 533 29.19 11.50 6.30
N ILE A 534 28.55 10.50 6.90
CA ILE A 534 27.16 10.58 7.36
C ILE A 534 27.16 10.70 8.87
N TYR A 535 26.57 11.78 9.38
CA TYR A 535 26.34 12.03 10.80
C TYR A 535 24.84 12.02 11.09
N ASP A 536 24.43 11.71 12.32
CA ASP A 536 23.06 11.89 12.79
C ASP A 536 22.75 13.37 13.09
N ASP A 537 21.54 13.63 13.61
CA ASP A 537 21.08 14.99 13.92
C ASP A 537 21.79 15.58 15.16
N GLU A 538 22.47 14.76 15.96
CA GLU A 538 23.23 15.15 17.16
C GLU A 538 24.76 15.27 16.87
N GLY A 539 25.18 15.01 15.63
CA GLY A 539 26.59 15.04 15.22
C GLY A 539 27.35 13.73 15.47
N GLY A 540 26.65 12.66 15.87
CA GLY A 540 27.20 11.31 15.97
C GLY A 540 27.48 10.72 14.60
N LEU A 541 28.70 10.22 14.38
CA LEU A 541 29.07 9.56 13.12
C LEU A 541 28.22 8.31 12.91
N ILE A 542 27.52 8.20 11.78
CA ILE A 542 26.79 7.00 11.35
C ILE A 542 27.68 6.15 10.44
N TYR A 543 28.33 6.79 9.46
CA TYR A 543 29.18 6.14 8.48
C TYR A 543 30.30 7.08 8.02
N LYS A 544 31.52 6.55 7.90
CA LYS A 544 32.70 7.29 7.44
C LYS A 544 33.20 6.76 6.11
N ALA A 545 33.19 7.63 5.09
CA ALA A 545 33.58 7.29 3.73
C ALA A 545 35.04 6.82 3.65
N GLY A 546 35.31 5.83 2.80
CA GLY A 546 36.66 5.29 2.52
C GLY A 546 37.27 4.45 3.64
N SER A 547 36.75 4.54 4.87
CA SER A 547 37.18 3.70 6.00
C SER A 547 36.30 2.48 6.22
N GLY A 548 35.08 2.49 5.67
CA GLY A 548 34.05 1.49 5.95
C GLY A 548 33.54 1.50 7.40
N GLN A 549 34.04 2.40 8.25
CA GLN A 549 33.65 2.49 9.66
C GLN A 549 32.21 2.99 9.75
N SER A 550 31.35 2.16 10.33
CA SER A 550 30.00 2.53 10.73
C SER A 550 29.90 2.57 12.25
N ARG A 551 29.01 3.39 12.80
CA ARG A 551 28.68 3.29 14.22
C ARG A 551 28.26 1.87 14.57
N PRO A 552 28.63 1.36 15.75
CA PRO A 552 28.00 0.16 16.27
C PRO A 552 26.50 0.44 16.39
N VAL A 553 25.70 -0.50 15.91
CA VAL A 553 24.25 -0.47 16.12
C VAL A 553 24.05 -0.72 17.62
N ASN A 554 23.66 0.32 18.37
CA ASN A 554 23.43 0.22 19.82
C ASN A 554 22.07 -0.42 20.09
N VAL A 555 21.97 -1.75 19.89
CA VAL A 555 20.70 -2.48 20.08
C VAL A 555 20.44 -2.88 21.52
#